data_AF-A0AAW8BJ21-F1
#
_entry.id   AF-A0AAW8BJ21-F1
#
_cell.length_a   1.000
_cell.length_b   1.000
_cell.length_c   1.000
_cell.angle_alpha   90.00
_cell.angle_beta   90.00
_cell.angle_gamma   90.00
#
_symmetry.space_group_name_H-M   'P 1'
#
loop_
_entity.id
_entity.type
_entity.pdbx_description
1 polymer ?
#
loop_
_entity_poly.entity_id
_entity_poly.type
_entity_poly.pdbx_seq_one_letter_code
_entity_poly.pdbx_strand_id
1 'polypeptide(L)'
;MTGPNPGEPDAAQPMIDWINGAPPAELAAELMAAFGPDAPRRVPALALSDFSEWMFRGFPPLRGLIRPARPVREALLEAIQLLEHSELAYVRWILENEFQWSATRLGLATLEEGKAAVRQRIRDRTGL
;
A
#
# COMPACT_ATOMS: atom_id res chain seq x y z
N MET A 1 -1.39 -31.35 4.99
CA MET A 1 -1.00 -30.25 4.09
C MET A 1 -1.99 -30.21 2.94
N THR A 2 -3.00 -29.37 3.01
CA THR A 2 -3.94 -29.13 1.90
C THR A 2 -3.61 -27.75 1.34
N GLY A 3 -2.76 -27.72 0.32
CA GLY A 3 -2.67 -26.55 -0.56
C GLY A 3 -4.01 -26.32 -1.26
N PRO A 4 -4.25 -25.12 -1.82
CA PRO A 4 -5.49 -24.85 -2.55
C PRO A 4 -5.70 -25.90 -3.65
N ASN A 5 -6.95 -26.34 -3.83
CA ASN A 5 -7.32 -27.27 -4.89
C ASN A 5 -6.97 -26.62 -6.24
N PRO A 6 -6.22 -27.30 -7.12
CA PRO A 6 -5.89 -26.78 -8.44
C PRO A 6 -7.18 -26.66 -9.26
N GLY A 7 -7.78 -25.46 -9.28
CA GLY A 7 -9.05 -25.18 -9.94
C GLY A 7 -9.93 -24.15 -9.25
N GLU A 8 -9.73 -23.86 -7.96
CA GLU A 8 -10.42 -22.75 -7.31
C GLU A 8 -9.73 -21.42 -7.63
N PRO A 9 -10.46 -20.41 -8.15
CA PRO A 9 -9.90 -19.09 -8.35
C PRO A 9 -9.43 -18.53 -7.01
N ASP A 10 -8.22 -17.96 -6.99
CA ASP A 10 -7.71 -17.29 -5.81
C ASP A 10 -8.68 -16.18 -5.41
N ALA A 11 -9.24 -16.26 -4.20
CA ALA A 11 -10.18 -15.28 -3.69
C ALA A 11 -9.61 -13.85 -3.70
N ALA A 12 -8.28 -13.70 -3.68
CA ALA A 12 -7.60 -12.42 -3.75
C ALA A 12 -7.31 -11.93 -5.18
N GLN A 13 -7.59 -12.71 -6.22
CA GLN A 13 -7.31 -12.34 -7.62
C GLN A 13 -7.92 -10.98 -8.01
N PRO A 14 -9.19 -10.66 -7.65
CA PRO A 14 -9.75 -9.35 -7.97
C PRO A 14 -8.98 -8.17 -7.35
N MET A 15 -8.39 -8.36 -6.16
CA MET A 15 -7.56 -7.34 -5.52
C MET A 15 -6.19 -7.23 -6.18
N ILE A 16 -5.59 -8.35 -6.59
CA ILE A 16 -4.35 -8.34 -7.39
C ILE A 16 -4.56 -7.56 -8.69
N ASP A 17 -5.66 -7.85 -9.40
CA ASP A 17 -6.01 -7.17 -10.65
C ASP A 17 -6.26 -5.68 -10.43
N TRP A 18 -6.96 -5.33 -9.33
CA TRP A 18 -7.18 -3.93 -8.96
C TRP A 18 -5.88 -3.20 -8.66
N ILE A 19 -4.97 -3.76 -7.84
CA ILE A 19 -3.71 -3.11 -7.48
C ILE A 19 -2.86 -2.85 -8.72
N ASN A 20 -2.79 -3.81 -9.64
CA ASN A 20 -1.99 -3.69 -10.86
C ASN A 20 -2.64 -2.85 -11.96
N GLY A 21 -3.95 -2.66 -11.93
CA GLY A 21 -4.70 -1.91 -12.93
C GLY A 21 -5.15 -0.51 -12.49
N ALA A 22 -5.10 -0.20 -11.19
CA ALA A 22 -5.52 1.09 -10.66
C ALA A 22 -4.57 2.21 -11.12
N PRO A 23 -5.08 3.44 -11.34
CA PRO A 23 -4.22 4.60 -11.51
C PRO A 23 -3.26 4.72 -10.32
N PRO A 24 -1.95 4.98 -10.54
CA PRO A 24 -0.97 5.03 -9.46
C PRO A 24 -1.34 5.98 -8.31
N ALA A 25 -1.95 7.13 -8.61
CA ALA A 25 -2.41 8.08 -7.59
C ALA A 25 -3.58 7.53 -6.74
N GLU A 26 -4.45 6.69 -7.30
CA GLU A 26 -5.51 6.01 -6.55
C GLU A 26 -4.94 4.96 -5.61
N LEU A 27 -4.00 4.15 -6.09
CA LEU A 27 -3.30 3.19 -5.25
C LEU A 27 -2.52 3.91 -4.13
N ALA A 28 -1.81 4.99 -4.45
CA ALA A 28 -1.09 5.80 -3.46
C ALA A 28 -2.02 6.34 -2.36
N ALA A 29 -3.22 6.81 -2.72
CA ALA A 29 -4.21 7.26 -1.73
C ALA A 29 -4.72 6.12 -0.83
N GLU A 30 -4.88 4.91 -1.37
CA GLU A 30 -5.19 3.72 -0.58
C GLU A 30 -4.04 3.33 0.36
N LEU A 31 -2.78 3.39 -0.10
CA LEU A 31 -1.61 3.12 0.74
C LEU A 31 -1.43 4.17 1.83
N MET A 32 -1.72 5.44 1.54
CA MET A 32 -1.65 6.50 2.53
C MET A 32 -2.59 6.22 3.72
N ALA A 33 -3.75 5.61 3.46
CA ALA A 33 -4.70 5.24 4.51
C ALA A 33 -4.16 4.18 5.49
N ALA A 34 -3.09 3.44 5.13
CA ALA A 34 -2.42 2.54 6.06
C ALA A 34 -1.73 3.26 7.24
N PHE A 35 -1.50 4.58 7.13
CA PHE A 35 -1.05 5.41 8.25
C PHE A 35 -2.21 6.00 9.08
N GLY A 36 -3.45 5.80 8.64
CA GLY A 36 -4.65 6.34 9.26
C GLY A 36 -5.08 5.60 10.54
N PRO A 37 -6.11 6.10 11.23
CA PRO A 37 -6.58 5.53 12.49
C PRO A 37 -7.18 4.13 12.36
N ASP A 38 -7.59 3.75 11.15
CA ASP A 38 -8.21 2.45 10.81
C ASP A 38 -7.17 1.33 10.62
N ALA A 39 -5.87 1.67 10.64
CA ALA A 39 -4.82 0.68 10.54
C ALA A 39 -4.86 -0.26 11.77
N PRO A 40 -4.87 -1.59 11.57
CA PRO A 40 -4.98 -2.56 12.66
C PRO A 40 -3.79 -2.47 13.63
N ARG A 41 -2.65 -1.97 13.15
CA ARG A 41 -1.45 -1.76 13.95
C ARG A 41 -0.93 -0.35 13.76
N ARG A 42 -0.93 0.45 14.84
CA ARG A 42 -0.29 1.78 14.86
C ARG A 42 1.20 1.63 15.10
N VAL A 43 1.94 1.34 14.03
CA VAL A 43 3.41 1.38 14.03
C VAL A 43 3.91 2.74 13.52
N PRO A 44 5.06 3.21 14.00
CA PRO A 44 5.58 4.51 13.60
C PRO A 44 6.22 4.49 12.20
N ALA A 45 6.41 3.32 11.61
CA ALA A 45 6.87 3.12 10.24
C ALA A 45 6.27 1.82 9.67
N LEU A 46 6.05 1.78 8.37
CA LEU A 46 5.50 0.65 7.63
C LEU A 46 6.55 0.11 6.66
N ALA A 47 6.63 -1.21 6.57
CA ALA A 47 7.38 -1.95 5.58
C ALA A 47 6.54 -2.17 4.31
N LEU A 48 7.14 -2.70 3.24
CA LEU A 48 6.39 -3.07 2.04
C LEU A 48 5.38 -4.18 2.35
N SER A 49 5.76 -5.10 3.24
CA SER A 49 4.86 -6.15 3.74
C SER A 49 3.63 -5.60 4.46
N ASP A 50 3.76 -4.52 5.24
CA ASP A 50 2.61 -3.90 5.92
C ASP A 50 1.64 -3.25 4.91
N PHE A 51 2.15 -2.60 3.86
CA PHE A 51 1.30 -2.08 2.77
C PHE A 51 0.57 -3.19 2.01
N SER A 52 1.27 -4.31 1.76
CA SER A 52 0.64 -5.48 1.16
C SER A 52 -0.46 -6.04 2.08
N GLU A 53 -0.19 -6.22 3.38
CA GLU A 53 -1.18 -6.70 4.34
C GLU A 53 -2.39 -5.77 4.41
N TRP A 54 -2.15 -4.46 4.41
CA TRP A 54 -3.21 -3.46 4.36
C TRP A 54 -4.13 -3.66 3.15
N MET A 55 -3.57 -3.80 1.94
CA MET A 55 -4.38 -3.98 0.73
C MET A 55 -5.20 -5.28 0.76
N PHE A 56 -4.69 -6.33 1.40
CA PHE A 56 -5.36 -7.63 1.50
C PHE A 56 -6.16 -7.85 2.79
N ARG A 57 -6.33 -6.83 3.65
CA ARG A 57 -7.00 -6.95 4.97
C ARG A 57 -8.44 -7.51 4.96
N GLY A 58 -9.12 -7.51 3.82
CA GLY A 58 -10.46 -8.08 3.62
C GLY A 58 -10.47 -9.52 3.09
N PHE A 59 -9.31 -10.12 2.85
CA PHE A 59 -9.18 -11.45 2.26
C PHE A 59 -8.66 -12.45 3.30
N PRO A 60 -9.01 -13.75 3.18
CA PRO A 60 -8.38 -14.79 3.99
C PRO A 60 -6.85 -14.73 3.86
N PRO A 61 -6.09 -15.02 4.93
CA PRO A 61 -4.64 -15.09 4.84
C PRO A 61 -4.24 -16.04 3.71
N LEU A 62 -3.55 -15.52 2.71
CA LEU A 62 -3.14 -16.28 1.53
C LEU A 62 -2.26 -17.45 1.97
N ARG A 63 -2.79 -18.67 1.84
CA ARG A 63 -2.08 -19.91 2.21
C ARG A 63 -1.15 -20.30 1.07
N GLY A 64 0.13 -19.97 1.18
CA GLY A 64 1.15 -20.38 0.22
C GLY A 64 2.48 -19.67 0.47
N LEU A 65 3.59 -20.37 0.21
CA LEU A 65 4.97 -19.86 0.40
C LEU A 65 5.34 -18.68 -0.51
N ILE A 66 4.51 -18.34 -1.48
CA ILE A 66 4.75 -17.20 -2.37
C ILE A 66 4.14 -15.97 -1.69
N ARG A 67 5.01 -15.16 -1.08
CA ARG A 67 4.64 -13.88 -0.48
C ARG A 67 3.69 -13.11 -1.43
N PRO A 68 2.50 -12.68 -0.96
CA PRO A 68 1.52 -11.90 -1.73
C PRO A 68 2.11 -10.66 -2.42
N ALA A 69 3.26 -10.19 -1.93
CA ALA A 69 3.96 -9.05 -2.50
C ALA A 69 4.43 -9.26 -3.95
N ARG A 70 4.83 -10.46 -4.39
CA ARG A 70 5.49 -10.59 -5.71
C ARG A 70 4.69 -10.06 -6.91
N PRO A 71 3.40 -10.42 -7.08
CA PRO A 71 2.62 -9.95 -8.24
C PRO A 71 2.22 -8.47 -8.18
N VAL A 72 2.27 -7.83 -7.00
CA VAL A 72 1.83 -6.44 -6.81
C VAL A 72 2.96 -5.48 -6.41
N ARG A 73 4.17 -6.01 -6.21
CA ARG A 73 5.31 -5.30 -5.62
C ARG A 73 5.62 -4.00 -6.35
N GLU A 74 5.70 -4.05 -7.67
CA GLU A 74 6.10 -2.89 -8.47
C GLU A 74 5.03 -1.79 -8.42
N ALA A 75 3.75 -2.15 -8.49
CA ALA A 75 2.65 -1.19 -8.34
C ALA A 75 2.66 -0.53 -6.95
N LEU A 76 2.89 -1.31 -5.89
CA LEU A 76 3.01 -0.77 -4.53
C LEU A 76 4.20 0.20 -4.41
N LEU A 77 5.37 -0.16 -4.95
CA LEU A 77 6.55 0.70 -4.92
C LEU A 77 6.35 1.99 -5.71
N GLU A 78 5.73 1.93 -6.88
CA GLU A 78 5.39 3.12 -7.67
C GLU A 78 4.43 4.05 -6.89
N ALA A 79 3.40 3.50 -6.27
CA ALA A 79 2.48 4.27 -5.44
C ALA A 79 3.18 4.92 -4.22
N ILE A 80 4.09 4.21 -3.56
CA ILE A 80 4.91 4.76 -2.47
C ILE A 80 5.81 5.90 -2.99
N GLN A 81 6.43 5.73 -4.16
CA GLN A 81 7.26 6.75 -4.80
C GLN A 81 6.46 8.05 -5.03
N LEU A 82 5.18 7.95 -5.40
CA LEU A 82 4.30 9.12 -5.53
C LEU A 82 4.04 9.80 -4.18
N LEU A 83 3.82 9.02 -3.11
CA LEU A 83 3.68 9.59 -1.76
C LEU A 83 4.94 10.32 -1.30
N GLU A 84 6.12 9.78 -1.61
CA GLU A 84 7.40 10.44 -1.32
C GLU A 84 7.58 11.74 -2.11
N HIS A 85 7.36 11.71 -3.43
CA HIS A 85 7.48 12.92 -4.27
C HIS A 85 6.42 13.99 -3.97
N SER A 86 5.32 13.59 -3.36
CA SER A 86 4.27 14.50 -2.90
C SER A 86 4.46 15.01 -1.48
N GLU A 87 5.57 14.60 -0.83
CA GLU A 87 5.95 14.94 0.54
C GLU A 87 4.95 14.42 1.59
N LEU A 88 4.19 13.38 1.25
CA LEU A 88 3.18 12.75 2.11
C LEU A 88 3.79 11.62 2.95
N ALA A 89 4.79 10.94 2.43
CA ALA A 89 5.57 9.93 3.13
C ALA A 89 7.07 10.17 2.91
N TYR A 90 7.90 9.53 3.72
CA TYR A 90 9.35 9.52 3.54
C TYR A 90 9.94 8.20 4.04
N VAL A 91 11.03 7.76 3.40
CA VAL A 91 11.82 6.66 3.91
C VAL A 91 12.50 7.07 5.23
N ARG A 92 12.26 6.30 6.29
CA ARG A 92 12.79 6.56 7.63
C ARG A 92 14.09 5.82 7.91
N TRP A 93 14.14 4.52 7.62
CA TRP A 93 15.34 3.69 7.77
C TRP A 93 15.23 2.42 6.93
N ILE A 94 16.36 1.71 6.79
CA ILE A 94 16.42 0.36 6.23
C ILE A 94 16.64 -0.60 7.40
N LEU A 95 15.73 -1.55 7.59
CA LEU A 95 15.82 -2.60 8.62
C LEU A 95 15.75 -3.96 7.93
N GLU A 96 16.69 -4.86 8.22
CA GLU A 96 16.72 -6.22 7.62
C GLU A 96 16.66 -6.23 6.08
N ASN A 97 17.31 -5.24 5.42
CA ASN A 97 17.26 -5.00 3.97
C ASN A 97 15.88 -4.63 3.41
N GLU A 98 14.95 -4.20 4.26
CA GLU A 98 13.65 -3.66 3.87
C GLU A 98 13.56 -2.17 4.23
N PHE A 99 13.10 -1.36 3.26
CA PHE A 99 12.82 0.05 3.49
C PHE A 99 11.59 0.19 4.41
N GLN A 100 11.65 1.17 5.29
CA GLN A 100 10.58 1.49 6.22
C GLN A 100 10.15 2.93 5.99
N TRP A 101 8.86 3.14 5.78
CA TRP A 101 8.28 4.45 5.45
C TRP A 101 7.45 4.99 6.60
N SER A 102 7.51 6.30 6.80
CA SER A 102 6.64 7.01 7.73
C SER A 102 5.85 8.08 6.99
N ALA A 103 4.62 8.32 7.40
CA ALA A 103 3.88 9.50 6.96
C ALA A 103 4.55 10.77 7.51
N THR A 104 4.59 11.82 6.69
CA THR A 104 4.94 13.15 7.18
C THR A 104 3.76 13.74 7.96
N ARG A 105 4.00 14.82 8.72
CA ARG A 105 2.90 15.57 9.36
C ARG A 105 1.92 16.14 8.32
N LEU A 106 2.45 16.59 7.17
CA LEU A 106 1.65 17.02 6.02
C LEU A 106 0.82 15.86 5.46
N GLY A 107 1.42 14.67 5.37
CA GLY A 107 0.75 13.45 4.95
C GLY A 107 -0.48 13.15 5.80
N LEU A 108 -0.29 13.09 7.12
CA LEU A 108 -1.39 12.81 8.05
C LEU A 108 -2.49 13.88 7.96
N ALA A 109 -2.13 15.16 7.94
CA ALA A 109 -3.12 16.24 7.81
C ALA A 109 -3.89 16.16 6.47
N THR A 110 -3.20 15.89 5.37
CA THR A 110 -3.84 15.68 4.06
C THR A 110 -4.77 14.47 4.08
N LEU A 111 -4.39 13.39 4.78
CA LEU A 111 -5.21 12.20 4.91
C LEU A 111 -6.47 12.44 5.75
N GLU A 112 -6.40 13.31 6.77
CA GLU A 112 -7.57 13.71 7.57
C GLU A 112 -8.63 14.43 6.72
N GLU A 113 -8.22 15.17 5.69
CA GLU A 113 -9.11 15.76 4.69
C GLU A 113 -9.68 14.71 3.70
N GLY A 114 -9.10 13.51 3.69
CA GLY A 114 -9.56 12.34 2.95
C GLY A 114 -8.71 11.98 1.74
N LYS A 115 -8.96 10.79 1.18
CA LYS A 115 -8.21 10.25 0.02
C LYS A 115 -8.27 11.15 -1.21
N ALA A 116 -9.33 11.96 -1.37
CA ALA A 116 -9.42 12.93 -2.46
C ALA A 116 -8.37 14.05 -2.35
N ALA A 117 -8.10 14.54 -1.13
CA ALA A 117 -7.06 15.53 -0.88
C ALA A 117 -5.67 14.94 -1.15
N VAL A 118 -5.45 13.67 -0.78
CA VAL A 118 -4.21 12.95 -1.08
C VAL A 118 -3.96 12.91 -2.60
N ARG A 119 -4.97 12.53 -3.39
CA ARG A 119 -4.86 12.52 -4.86
C ARG A 119 -4.61 13.89 -5.45
N GLN A 120 -5.31 14.91 -4.95
CA GLN A 120 -5.11 16.27 -5.42
C GLN A 120 -3.67 16.72 -5.14
N ARG A 121 -3.13 16.43 -3.95
CA ARG A 121 -1.75 16.74 -3.60
C ARG A 121 -0.75 16.01 -4.52
N ILE A 122 -1.00 14.75 -4.84
CA ILE A 122 -0.17 14.00 -5.80
C ILE A 122 -0.19 14.70 -7.16
N ARG A 123 -1.38 14.98 -7.69
CA ARG A 123 -1.55 15.69 -8.96
C ARG A 123 -0.81 17.02 -9.00
N ASP A 124 -0.92 17.82 -7.95
CA ASP A 124 -0.27 19.13 -7.85
C ASP A 124 1.26 19.04 -7.87
N ARG A 125 1.83 17.90 -7.47
CA ARG A 125 3.28 17.70 -7.34
C ARG A 125 3.89 16.91 -8.48
N THR A 126 3.15 15.98 -9.07
CA THR A 126 3.66 15.02 -10.07
C THR A 126 2.99 15.15 -11.44
N GLY A 127 1.84 15.83 -11.52
CA GLY A 127 1.04 15.95 -12.75
C GLY A 127 0.20 14.71 -13.09
N LEU A 128 0.14 13.71 -12.20
CA LEU A 128 -0.62 12.46 -12.36
C LEU A 128 -1.96 12.50 -11.60
#